data_AF-A0AAW7BVM6-F1
#
_entry.id   AF-A0AAW7BVM6-F1
#
_cell.length_a   1.000
_cell.length_b   1.000
_cell.length_c   1.000
_cell.angle_alpha   90.00
_cell.angle_beta   90.00
_cell.angle_gamma   90.00
#
_symmetry.space_group_name_H-M   'P 1'
#
loop_
_entity.id
_entity.type
_entity.pdbx_description
1 polymer ?
#
loop_
_entity_poly.entity_id
_entity_poly.type
_entity_poly.pdbx_seq_one_letter_code
_entity_poly.pdbx_strand_id
1 'polypeptide(L)'
;NTDGTVNYNSITLGGDTYNSTTKTGGTRITNVARGVDDSDAVNMSQLNETNESIVNMGDTINNFAGDQTTEYTDIHGRGIRYVRTNDAGLELSDSSAEGQGSTAVGYNATSIGDSSLALGRESKANNANDVALGAGSTTDVAVGTA
;
A
#
# COMPACT_ATOMS: atom_id res chain seq x y z
N ASN A 1 -21.19 15.25 -41.70
CA ASN A 1 -22.02 15.83 -40.63
C ASN A 1 -23.44 15.95 -41.17
N THR A 2 -24.31 16.81 -40.64
CA THR A 2 -25.65 17.10 -41.25
C THR A 2 -25.57 17.56 -42.71
N ASP A 3 -24.38 17.94 -43.16
CA ASP A 3 -23.96 18.30 -44.52
C ASP A 3 -23.50 17.12 -45.41
N GLY A 4 -23.52 15.87 -44.92
CA GLY A 4 -23.06 14.69 -45.65
C GLY A 4 -21.54 14.46 -45.70
N THR A 5 -20.73 15.33 -45.08
CA THR A 5 -19.28 15.09 -44.96
C THR A 5 -18.95 13.96 -43.97
N VAL A 6 -17.75 13.39 -44.01
CA VAL A 6 -17.33 12.39 -43.00
C VAL A 6 -17.18 13.09 -41.65
N ASN A 7 -17.77 12.51 -40.60
CA ASN A 7 -17.53 12.97 -39.22
C ASN A 7 -16.28 12.28 -38.66
N TYR A 8 -15.24 13.04 -38.36
CA TYR A 8 -13.99 12.53 -37.76
C TYR A 8 -14.00 12.53 -36.23
N ASN A 9 -15.03 13.07 -35.59
CA ASN A 9 -15.15 13.11 -34.13
C ASN A 9 -15.62 11.77 -33.54
N SER A 10 -16.09 10.83 -34.37
CA SER A 10 -16.61 9.55 -33.91
C SER A 10 -16.42 8.44 -34.93
N ILE A 11 -15.97 7.27 -34.47
CA ILE A 11 -15.96 6.02 -35.22
C ILE A 11 -16.90 5.04 -34.51
N THR A 12 -17.87 4.49 -35.23
CA THR A 12 -18.72 3.39 -34.73
C THR A 12 -18.32 2.11 -35.44
N LEU A 13 -17.89 1.11 -34.68
CA LEU A 13 -17.56 -0.22 -35.20
C LEU A 13 -18.81 -1.08 -35.24
N GLY A 14 -18.89 -1.98 -36.22
CA GLY A 14 -19.99 -2.95 -36.29
C GLY A 14 -19.92 -4.03 -35.21
N GLY A 15 -20.86 -4.98 -35.27
CA GLY A 15 -20.95 -6.13 -34.36
C GLY A 15 -21.87 -5.91 -33.17
N ASP A 16 -22.05 -6.97 -32.38
CA ASP A 16 -22.81 -6.91 -31.14
C ASP A 16 -22.12 -5.98 -30.13
N THR A 17 -22.90 -5.35 -29.25
CA THR A 17 -22.35 -4.51 -28.17
C THR A 17 -21.48 -5.35 -27.22
N TYR A 18 -20.33 -4.82 -26.81
CA TYR A 18 -19.46 -5.50 -25.84
C TYR A 18 -20.11 -5.58 -24.46
N ASN A 19 -20.13 -6.78 -23.87
CA ASN A 19 -20.59 -7.03 -22.51
C ASN A 19 -19.38 -7.19 -21.57
N SER A 20 -19.20 -6.28 -20.63
CA SER A 20 -18.05 -6.27 -19.70
C SER A 20 -18.09 -7.36 -18.62
N THR A 21 -19.26 -7.93 -18.34
CA THR A 21 -19.42 -9.02 -17.37
C THR A 21 -19.06 -10.37 -18.00
N THR A 22 -19.62 -10.68 -19.17
CA THR A 22 -19.35 -11.94 -19.88
C THR A 22 -18.12 -11.88 -20.77
N LYS A 23 -17.58 -10.69 -21.03
CA LYS A 23 -16.42 -10.42 -21.90
C LYS A 23 -16.64 -10.87 -23.36
N THR A 24 -17.85 -10.73 -23.87
CA THR A 24 -18.26 -11.15 -25.22
C THR A 24 -18.84 -9.99 -26.03
N GLY A 25 -18.92 -10.15 -27.36
CA GLY A 25 -19.33 -9.08 -28.29
C GLY A 25 -18.19 -8.11 -28.61
N GLY A 26 -18.52 -6.99 -29.24
CA GLY A 26 -17.60 -5.94 -29.66
C GLY A 26 -16.75 -6.30 -30.90
N THR A 27 -16.04 -5.30 -31.42
CA THR A 27 -15.07 -5.45 -32.51
C THR A 27 -13.65 -5.27 -31.98
N ARG A 28 -12.75 -6.22 -32.28
CA ARG A 28 -11.31 -6.07 -32.01
C ARG A 28 -10.67 -5.20 -33.08
N ILE A 29 -9.85 -4.24 -32.67
CA ILE A 29 -8.99 -3.46 -33.57
C ILE A 29 -7.57 -4.02 -33.46
N THR A 30 -7.04 -4.58 -34.54
CA THR A 30 -5.69 -5.18 -34.58
C THR A 30 -4.74 -4.32 -35.41
N ASN A 31 -3.42 -4.59 -35.31
CA ASN A 31 -2.35 -3.80 -35.95
C ASN A 31 -2.34 -2.31 -35.56
N VAL A 32 -2.79 -2.00 -34.35
CA VAL A 32 -2.65 -0.66 -33.77
C VAL A 32 -1.18 -0.47 -33.37
N ALA A 33 -0.50 0.49 -33.98
CA ALA A 33 0.84 0.90 -33.57
C ALA A 33 0.83 1.41 -32.12
N ARG A 34 2.01 1.47 -31.48
CA ARG A 34 2.09 2.02 -30.12
C ARG A 34 1.76 3.51 -30.17
N GLY A 35 0.90 3.96 -29.25
CA GLY A 35 0.62 5.39 -29.10
C GLY A 35 1.87 6.14 -28.59
N VAL A 36 2.07 7.36 -29.10
CA VAL A 36 3.19 8.23 -28.77
C VAL A 36 2.68 9.53 -28.14
N ASP A 37 1.67 10.15 -28.73
CA ASP A 37 1.06 11.39 -28.22
C ASP A 37 -0.10 11.08 -27.25
N ASP A 38 -0.45 12.02 -26.37
CA ASP A 38 -1.49 11.84 -25.34
C ASP A 38 -2.87 11.45 -25.89
N SER A 39 -3.14 11.76 -27.16
CA SER A 39 -4.40 11.43 -27.84
C SER A 39 -4.37 10.12 -28.63
N ASP A 40 -3.24 9.42 -28.67
CA ASP A 40 -3.13 8.15 -29.37
C ASP A 40 -3.79 7.01 -28.60
N ALA A 41 -4.30 6.03 -29.33
CA ALA A 41 -4.81 4.81 -28.73
C ALA A 41 -3.64 3.96 -28.18
N VAL A 42 -3.81 3.44 -26.97
CA VAL A 42 -2.88 2.49 -26.35
C VAL A 42 -3.18 1.07 -26.83
N ASN A 43 -2.15 0.31 -27.21
CA ASN A 43 -2.31 -1.10 -27.59
C ASN A 43 -1.92 -2.06 -26.45
N MET A 44 -2.18 -3.37 -26.65
CA MET A 44 -1.91 -4.38 -25.62
C MET A 44 -0.43 -4.52 -25.22
N SER A 45 0.53 -4.15 -26.09
CA SER A 45 1.95 -4.21 -25.72
C SER A 45 2.32 -3.19 -24.64
N GLN A 46 1.82 -1.96 -24.77
CA GLN A 46 2.00 -0.89 -23.77
C GLN A 46 1.32 -1.25 -22.44
N LEU A 47 0.14 -1.85 -22.49
CA LEU A 47 -0.56 -2.34 -21.29
C LEU A 47 0.19 -3.50 -20.63
N ASN A 48 0.75 -4.43 -21.41
CA ASN A 48 1.54 -5.54 -20.88
C ASN A 48 2.83 -5.05 -20.18
N GLU A 49 3.53 -4.05 -20.72
CA GLU A 49 4.70 -3.43 -20.06
C GLU A 49 4.32 -2.77 -18.72
N THR A 50 3.14 -2.15 -18.66
CA THR A 50 2.60 -1.62 -17.40
C THR A 50 2.31 -2.75 -16.42
N ASN A 51 1.70 -3.86 -16.88
CA ASN A 51 1.42 -5.03 -16.04
C ASN A 51 2.71 -5.69 -15.53
N GLU A 52 3.76 -5.78 -16.35
CA GLU A 52 5.08 -6.27 -15.93
C GLU A 52 5.68 -5.37 -14.85
N SER A 53 5.57 -4.05 -15.00
CA SER A 53 6.00 -3.09 -13.98
C SER A 53 5.25 -3.29 -12.65
N ILE A 54 3.94 -3.55 -12.71
CA ILE A 54 3.12 -3.86 -11.52
C ILE A 54 3.55 -5.17 -10.86
N VAL A 55 3.84 -6.22 -11.64
CA VAL A 55 4.36 -7.49 -11.11
C VAL A 55 5.70 -7.26 -10.40
N ASN A 56 6.63 -6.54 -11.03
CA ASN A 56 7.92 -6.21 -10.43
C ASN A 56 7.78 -5.38 -9.13
N MET A 57 6.80 -4.46 -9.08
CA MET A 57 6.46 -3.73 -7.86
C MET A 57 5.93 -4.68 -6.77
N GLY A 58 5.05 -5.62 -7.13
CA GLY A 58 4.54 -6.65 -6.23
C GLY A 58 5.67 -7.50 -5.63
N ASP A 59 6.62 -7.93 -6.45
CA ASP A 59 7.80 -8.68 -6.00
C ASP A 59 8.68 -7.84 -5.07
N THR A 60 8.90 -6.57 -5.40
CA THR A 60 9.64 -5.62 -4.54
C THR A 60 8.95 -5.47 -3.18
N ILE A 61 7.63 -5.33 -3.16
CA ILE A 61 6.84 -5.26 -1.92
C ILE A 61 6.99 -6.55 -1.12
N ASN A 62 6.89 -7.73 -1.74
CA ASN A 62 7.05 -9.02 -1.06
C ASN A 62 8.47 -9.22 -0.51
N ASN A 63 9.50 -8.66 -1.15
CA ASN A 63 10.86 -8.68 -0.62
C ASN A 63 10.95 -7.90 0.70
N PHE A 64 10.33 -6.71 0.79
CA PHE A 64 10.28 -5.92 2.02
C PHE A 64 9.31 -6.47 3.07
N ALA A 65 8.09 -6.81 2.67
CA ALA A 65 7.02 -7.22 3.58
C ALA A 65 7.19 -8.66 4.06
N GLY A 66 7.70 -9.56 3.23
CA GLY A 66 7.66 -11.01 3.47
C GLY A 66 6.42 -11.67 2.87
N ASP A 67 6.05 -12.83 3.40
CA ASP A 67 4.78 -13.48 3.05
C ASP A 67 3.61 -12.62 3.58
N GLN A 68 2.68 -12.32 2.68
CA GLN A 68 1.52 -11.44 2.86
C GLN A 68 0.21 -12.18 2.62
N THR A 69 0.24 -13.51 2.45
CA THR A 69 -0.98 -14.32 2.40
C THR A 69 -1.77 -14.15 3.70
N THR A 70 -3.11 -14.23 3.62
CA THR A 70 -3.98 -14.13 4.79
C THR A 70 -3.61 -15.20 5.83
N GLU A 71 -3.37 -16.44 5.40
CA GLU A 71 -2.92 -17.53 6.28
C GLU A 71 -1.63 -17.19 7.03
N TYR A 72 -0.63 -16.61 6.36
CA TYR A 72 0.63 -16.25 7.01
C TYR A 72 0.46 -15.08 7.99
N THR A 73 -0.23 -14.03 7.57
CA THR A 73 -0.38 -12.79 8.36
C THR A 73 -1.31 -12.94 9.56
N ASP A 74 -2.29 -13.85 9.51
CA ASP A 74 -3.12 -14.20 10.66
C ASP A 74 -2.33 -14.92 11.77
N ILE A 75 -1.33 -15.74 11.38
CA ILE A 75 -0.52 -16.51 12.33
C ILE A 75 0.71 -15.73 12.82
N HIS A 76 1.35 -14.95 11.94
CA HIS A 76 2.65 -14.32 12.19
C HIS A 76 2.57 -12.80 12.31
N GLY A 77 1.39 -12.22 12.10
CA GLY A 77 1.17 -10.78 12.15
C GLY A 77 1.54 -10.03 10.88
N ARG A 78 1.17 -8.75 10.87
CA ARG A 78 1.41 -7.81 9.78
C ARG A 78 2.65 -6.98 10.05
N GLY A 79 3.27 -6.46 8.99
CA GLY A 79 4.43 -5.58 9.06
C GLY A 79 5.41 -5.81 7.92
N ILE A 80 6.68 -5.52 8.17
CA ILE A 80 7.79 -5.84 7.26
C ILE A 80 8.49 -7.12 7.70
N ARG A 81 9.30 -7.71 6.84
CA ARG A 81 9.95 -9.03 7.03
C ARG A 81 10.60 -9.21 8.40
N TYR A 82 11.17 -8.14 8.97
CA TYR A 82 11.90 -8.17 10.23
C TYR A 82 11.20 -7.45 11.40
N VAL A 83 10.12 -6.72 11.14
CA VAL A 83 9.35 -5.99 12.16
C VAL A 83 7.87 -6.28 11.91
N ARG A 84 7.33 -7.23 12.68
CA ARG A 84 5.93 -7.63 12.63
C ARG A 84 5.28 -7.49 13.99
N THR A 85 4.01 -7.13 13.99
CA THR A 85 3.15 -7.31 15.16
C THR A 85 2.02 -8.24 14.80
N ASN A 86 1.86 -9.30 15.58
CA ASN A 86 0.66 -10.12 15.50
C ASN A 86 -0.45 -9.42 16.28
N ASP A 87 -1.41 -8.89 15.53
CA ASP A 87 -2.61 -8.24 16.02
C ASP A 87 -3.88 -9.03 15.66
N ALA A 88 -3.75 -10.34 15.41
CA ALA A 88 -4.88 -11.21 15.14
C ALA A 88 -5.89 -11.17 16.30
N GLY A 89 -7.15 -10.88 15.97
CA GLY A 89 -8.22 -10.74 16.95
C GLY A 89 -8.20 -9.44 17.76
N LEU A 90 -7.33 -8.49 17.43
CA LEU A 90 -7.34 -7.14 17.98
C LEU A 90 -8.00 -6.17 16.99
N GLU A 91 -8.64 -5.13 17.53
CA GLU A 91 -9.09 -4.00 16.71
C GLU A 91 -7.88 -3.28 16.10
N LEU A 92 -8.01 -2.74 14.89
CA LEU A 92 -6.89 -2.10 14.23
C LEU A 92 -6.37 -0.89 15.02
N SER A 93 -5.08 -0.89 15.36
CA SER A 93 -4.43 0.21 16.08
C SER A 93 -2.98 0.38 15.65
N ASP A 94 -2.60 1.62 15.38
CA ASP A 94 -1.25 1.99 14.94
C ASP A 94 -0.33 2.33 16.11
N SER A 95 0.98 2.26 15.89
CA SER A 95 1.97 2.90 16.76
C SER A 95 1.97 4.41 16.56
N SER A 96 2.22 5.19 17.62
CA SER A 96 2.25 6.66 17.59
C SER A 96 3.56 7.19 18.18
N ALA A 97 4.35 7.90 17.37
CA ALA A 97 5.53 8.64 17.80
C ALA A 97 5.16 10.14 17.92
N GLU A 98 4.77 10.58 19.11
CA GLU A 98 4.21 11.93 19.35
C GLU A 98 5.28 12.98 19.67
N GLY A 99 6.32 12.60 20.42
CA GLY A 99 7.44 13.48 20.75
C GLY A 99 8.34 13.77 19.55
N GLN A 100 8.99 14.94 19.54
CA GLN A 100 9.90 15.31 18.45
C GLN A 100 11.05 14.29 18.36
N GLY A 101 11.18 13.62 17.21
CA GLY A 101 12.23 12.63 16.98
C GLY A 101 12.04 11.31 17.73
N SER A 102 10.86 11.06 18.31
CA SER A 102 10.57 9.80 18.99
C SER A 102 10.34 8.66 17.98
N THR A 103 10.39 7.42 18.45
CA THR A 103 10.14 6.21 17.67
C THR A 103 9.15 5.32 18.41
N ALA A 104 8.10 4.86 17.73
CA ALA A 104 7.15 3.89 18.24
C ALA A 104 7.07 2.69 17.31
N VAL A 105 7.22 1.47 17.85
CA VAL A 105 7.19 0.22 17.09
C VAL A 105 6.41 -0.83 17.87
N GLY A 106 5.30 -1.30 17.30
CA GLY A 106 4.43 -2.31 17.90
C GLY A 106 2.96 -1.88 17.94
N TYR A 107 2.04 -2.83 18.07
CA TYR A 107 0.60 -2.55 18.19
C TYR A 107 0.31 -1.59 19.34
N ASN A 108 -0.33 -0.45 19.04
CA ASN A 108 -0.68 0.57 20.02
C ASN A 108 0.51 1.05 20.89
N ALA A 109 1.74 1.00 20.38
CA ALA A 109 2.91 1.56 21.06
C ALA A 109 2.87 3.11 20.97
N THR A 110 3.13 3.83 22.07
CA THR A 110 3.05 5.29 22.12
C THR A 110 4.34 5.90 22.69
N SER A 111 5.08 6.64 21.87
CA SER A 111 6.31 7.32 22.26
C SER A 111 6.05 8.82 22.39
N ILE A 112 5.73 9.28 23.61
CA ILE A 112 5.25 10.64 23.91
C ILE A 112 6.39 11.63 24.08
N GLY A 113 7.46 11.24 24.77
CA GLY A 113 8.57 12.14 25.05
C GLY A 113 9.42 12.47 23.81
N ASP A 114 10.02 13.65 23.77
CA ASP A 114 10.99 14.00 22.72
C ASP A 114 12.16 13.01 22.68
N SER A 115 12.57 12.57 21.48
CA SER A 115 13.67 11.61 21.27
C SER A 115 13.51 10.29 22.06
N SER A 116 12.28 9.90 22.42
CA SER A 116 12.01 8.67 23.17
C SER A 116 11.72 7.46 22.27
N LEU A 117 11.82 6.25 22.81
CA LEU A 117 11.55 4.98 22.12
C LEU A 117 10.48 4.17 22.87
N ALA A 118 9.38 3.85 22.21
CA ALA A 118 8.41 2.85 22.66
C ALA A 118 8.45 1.62 21.73
N LEU A 119 8.94 0.49 22.23
CA LEU A 119 9.09 -0.76 21.46
C LEU A 119 8.35 -1.91 22.15
N GLY A 120 7.20 -2.31 21.58
CA GLY A 120 6.36 -3.40 22.09
C GLY A 120 4.88 -3.03 22.14
N ARG A 121 4.00 -4.05 22.18
CA ARG A 121 2.54 -3.87 22.24
C ARG A 121 2.14 -3.02 23.44
N GLU A 122 1.43 -1.92 23.25
CA GLU A 122 0.99 -1.01 24.34
C GLU A 122 2.15 -0.41 25.17
N SER A 123 3.39 -0.42 24.66
CA SER A 123 4.50 0.26 25.33
C SER A 123 4.31 1.78 25.30
N LYS A 124 4.71 2.48 26.37
CA LYS A 124 4.51 3.91 26.53
C LYS A 124 5.74 4.63 27.10
N ALA A 125 6.43 5.40 26.26
CA ALA A 125 7.56 6.22 26.68
C ALA A 125 7.10 7.67 26.97
N ASN A 126 6.92 8.05 28.24
CA ASN A 126 6.24 9.29 28.61
C ASN A 126 7.12 10.55 28.56
N ASN A 127 8.44 10.42 28.78
CA ASN A 127 9.34 11.56 28.98
C ASN A 127 10.46 11.61 27.94
N ALA A 128 11.09 12.78 27.82
CA ALA A 128 12.15 12.99 26.85
C ALA A 128 13.32 12.02 27.09
N ASN A 129 13.82 11.41 26.00
CA ASN A 129 14.90 10.42 25.98
C ASN A 129 14.58 9.08 26.67
N ASP A 130 13.31 8.81 26.98
CA ASP A 130 12.91 7.54 27.58
C ASP A 130 13.04 6.36 26.60
N VAL A 131 13.20 5.16 27.15
CA VAL A 131 13.08 3.89 26.40
C VAL A 131 12.09 2.98 27.14
N ALA A 132 10.87 2.87 26.62
CA ALA A 132 9.89 1.88 27.02
C ALA A 132 10.04 0.62 26.15
N LEU A 133 10.60 -0.45 26.70
CA LEU A 133 10.85 -1.71 25.99
C LEU A 133 10.03 -2.85 26.57
N GLY A 134 9.22 -3.51 25.73
CA GLY A 134 8.37 -4.63 26.11
C GLY A 134 6.88 -4.29 26.13
N ALA A 135 6.04 -5.32 26.12
CA ALA A 135 4.59 -5.13 26.08
C ALA A 135 4.06 -4.50 27.36
N GLY A 136 3.30 -3.41 27.24
CA GLY A 136 2.75 -2.65 28.37
C GLY A 136 3.77 -1.86 29.18
N SER A 137 5.06 -1.91 28.82
CA SER A 137 6.12 -1.17 29.52
C SER A 137 5.82 0.32 29.48
N THR A 138 5.86 0.98 30.63
CA THR A 138 5.64 2.42 30.75
C THR A 138 6.82 3.04 31.50
N THR A 139 7.37 4.15 31.01
CA THR A 139 8.43 4.87 31.71
C THR A 139 7.88 5.97 32.60
N ASP A 140 8.48 6.13 33.77
CA ASP A 140 8.23 7.23 34.70
C ASP A 140 9.31 8.31 34.56
N VAL A 141 9.03 9.50 35.11
CA VAL A 141 9.98 10.63 35.12
C VAL A 141 11.29 10.20 35.81
N ALA A 142 12.43 10.52 35.21
CA ALA A 142 13.74 10.25 35.80
C ALA A 142 13.91 10.92 37.18
N VAL A 143 14.40 10.18 38.18
CA VAL A 143 14.73 10.71 39.51
C VAL A 143 16.20 11.09 39.54
N GLY A 144 16.48 12.40 39.58
CA GLY A 144 17.84 12.91 39.69
C GLY A 144 18.51 12.52 41.01
N THR A 145 19.76 12.07 40.95
CA THR A 145 20.61 11.88 42.14
C THR A 145 21.37 13.17 42.45
N ALA A 146 21.36 13.58 43.71
CA ALA A 146 22.03 14.79 44.21
C ALA A 146 23.51 14.57 44.53
#